data_AF-A0A359H8E2-F1
#
_entry.id   AF-A0A359H8E2-F1
#
_cell.length_a   1.000
_cell.length_b   1.000
_cell.length_c   1.000
_cell.angle_alpha   90.00
_cell.angle_beta   90.00
_cell.angle_gamma   90.00
#
_symmetry.space_group_name_H-M   'P 1'
#
loop_
_entity.id
_entity.type
_entity.pdbx_description
1 polymer ?
#
loop_
_entity_poly.entity_id
_entity_poly.type
_entity_poly.pdbx_seq_one_letter_code
_entity_poly.pdbx_strand_id
1 'polypeptide(L)'
;MKFISRVFIMVWAITLALGFNTLPAGAAVTAGAEINIRINGELLHFPEGEQTPEIIENRTYVPLRVISENMGAQVNWIQESRQVVINRKNKGFIPSSGGKSGEIEIIIDGKTLAIPEGYGKALIRQGRTMVPLRVVGEAMDCKVDWENGTKTVVITSAVPVPPTNPEPAQPANAITLQLVKDLAHYHSNLKLLDGRVVNSADLLSMDINEFSEEQLVRFESYLEELSKYPMTINLPGGGQIDSAAIGIMGTSQLTADQMEAYLTGEAPRIKTKMEKAGRVFNPMPKLAELYLEIGREYGVRGDIAYFQAVKETGYFQFTGSVQPWQNNYCGLWATGSPCTGEESLNGADPDQVSFEKGVHGAVFSSPEAGIEAHIQHLYAYATKNVLPEGKVLVDPRFSLVDRGISPTWLQLNARWAVPGITYAQSILYDYWAKAF
;
A
#
# COMPACT_ATOMS: atom_id res chain seq x y z
N MET A 1 19.29 50.46 76.55
CA MET A 1 20.44 51.10 77.25
C MET A 1 21.63 50.16 77.10
N LYS A 2 22.70 50.61 76.42
CA LYS A 2 24.13 50.25 76.60
C LYS A 2 24.50 48.74 76.62
N PHE A 3 25.54 48.22 76.00
CA PHE A 3 26.63 48.69 75.15
C PHE A 3 27.60 47.46 75.06
N ILE A 4 28.40 47.39 73.98
CA ILE A 4 29.84 47.02 73.98
C ILE A 4 30.21 45.60 74.49
N SER A 5 30.64 44.71 73.58
CA SER A 5 32.00 44.53 73.02
C SER A 5 32.97 43.77 73.92
N ARG A 6 33.61 42.73 73.36
CA ARG A 6 35.06 42.54 73.17
C ARG A 6 35.37 41.04 73.08
N VAL A 7 35.77 40.51 71.92
CA VAL A 7 37.10 40.50 71.25
C VAL A 7 38.08 39.50 71.92
N PHE A 8 38.82 38.76 71.05
CA PHE A 8 40.09 38.02 71.23
C PHE A 8 39.95 36.54 71.69
N ILE A 9 40.63 35.51 71.13
CA ILE A 9 41.92 35.37 70.42
C ILE A 9 41.99 33.98 69.71
N MET A 10 42.79 33.93 68.61
CA MET A 10 43.53 32.82 67.97
C MET A 10 42.84 31.58 67.37
N VAL A 11 43.00 31.52 66.05
CA VAL A 11 43.04 30.36 65.16
C VAL A 11 44.32 29.53 65.38
N TRP A 12 44.26 28.24 65.02
CA TRP A 12 45.28 27.23 64.64
C TRP A 12 45.03 25.93 65.44
N ALA A 13 44.94 24.72 64.89
CA ALA A 13 44.84 24.19 63.54
C ALA A 13 44.51 22.68 63.67
N ILE A 14 43.67 22.17 62.78
CA ILE A 14 43.64 20.80 62.23
C ILE A 14 43.40 19.63 63.21
N THR A 15 42.18 19.09 63.17
CA THR A 15 41.95 17.63 63.12
C THR A 15 40.84 17.32 62.13
N LEU A 16 41.20 16.53 61.12
CA LEU A 16 40.37 15.98 60.07
C LEU A 16 39.42 14.93 60.68
N ALA A 17 38.12 15.14 60.60
CA ALA A 17 37.12 14.11 60.85
C ALA A 17 36.13 14.09 59.69
N LEU A 18 36.41 13.20 58.75
CA LEU A 18 35.57 12.83 57.61
C LEU A 18 34.21 12.33 58.12
N GLY A 19 33.14 13.01 57.70
CA GLY A 19 31.78 12.52 57.85
C GLY A 19 31.54 11.34 56.91
N PHE A 20 31.32 10.16 57.46
CA PHE A 20 30.71 9.04 56.76
C PHE A 20 29.20 9.08 57.01
N ASN A 21 28.47 9.72 56.09
CA ASN A 21 27.04 9.45 55.93
C ASN A 21 26.92 8.12 55.18
N THR A 22 26.40 7.10 55.84
CA THR A 22 26.08 5.81 55.24
C THR A 22 24.90 5.98 54.29
N LEU A 23 25.18 5.96 52.98
CA LEU A 23 24.16 5.75 51.95
C LEU A 23 23.59 4.33 52.10
N PRO A 24 22.28 4.12 51.89
CA PRO A 24 21.74 2.77 51.78
C PRO A 24 22.38 2.08 50.56
N ALA A 25 22.85 0.85 50.77
CA ALA A 25 23.35 0.00 49.70
C ALA A 25 22.26 -0.18 48.65
N GLY A 26 22.42 0.47 47.50
CA GLY A 26 21.66 0.13 46.31
C GLY A 26 21.91 -1.35 46.02
N ALA A 27 20.84 -2.14 45.99
CA ALA A 27 20.91 -3.47 45.43
C ALA A 27 21.50 -3.35 44.03
N ALA A 28 22.65 -3.97 43.81
CA ALA A 28 23.24 -4.07 42.48
C ALA A 28 22.22 -4.79 41.59
N VAL A 29 21.71 -4.09 40.59
CA VAL A 29 20.99 -4.71 39.48
C VAL A 29 22.01 -5.61 38.79
N THR A 30 21.86 -6.92 38.92
CA THR A 30 22.61 -7.88 38.11
C THR A 30 22.28 -7.59 36.66
N ALA A 31 23.24 -7.03 35.92
CA ALA A 31 23.15 -6.88 34.47
C ALA A 31 22.85 -8.26 33.87
N GLY A 32 21.72 -8.36 33.16
CA GLY A 32 21.40 -9.53 32.36
C GLY A 32 22.53 -9.77 31.37
N ALA A 33 22.93 -11.04 31.21
CA ALA A 33 24.01 -11.38 30.31
C ALA A 33 23.70 -10.94 28.87
N GLU A 34 24.52 -10.02 28.34
CA GLU A 34 24.43 -9.58 26.94
C GLU A 34 24.73 -10.76 26.00
N ILE A 35 23.79 -11.03 25.09
CA ILE A 35 23.90 -12.11 24.10
C ILE A 35 24.35 -11.49 22.79
N ASN A 36 25.46 -12.00 22.26
CA ASN A 36 25.99 -11.56 20.98
C ASN A 36 25.41 -12.41 19.85
N ILE A 37 25.25 -11.83 18.66
CA ILE A 37 24.88 -12.58 17.45
C ILE A 37 25.91 -12.27 16.37
N ARG A 38 26.44 -13.31 15.73
CA ARG A 38 27.30 -13.22 14.56
C ARG A 38 26.62 -13.86 13.37
N ILE A 39 26.58 -13.16 12.23
CA ILE A 39 26.01 -13.66 10.97
C ILE A 39 27.12 -13.65 9.93
N ASN A 40 27.44 -14.82 9.36
CA ASN A 40 28.49 -15.00 8.36
C ASN A 40 29.85 -14.37 8.75
N GLY A 41 30.16 -14.34 10.06
CA GLY A 41 31.41 -13.80 10.62
C GLY A 41 31.32 -12.37 11.14
N GLU A 42 30.26 -11.62 10.84
CA GLU A 42 30.07 -10.24 11.28
C GLU A 42 29.22 -10.16 12.56
N LEU A 43 29.62 -9.31 13.51
CA LEU A 43 28.88 -9.08 14.75
C LEU A 43 27.68 -8.16 14.47
N LEU A 44 26.50 -8.62 14.84
CA LEU A 44 25.26 -7.88 14.69
C LEU A 44 25.12 -6.86 15.84
N HIS A 45 24.95 -5.59 15.47
CA HIS A 45 24.72 -4.50 16.40
C HIS A 45 23.23 -4.19 16.53
N PHE A 46 22.74 -4.06 17.78
CA PHE A 46 21.38 -3.63 18.09
C PHE A 46 21.40 -2.15 18.47
N PRO A 47 20.60 -1.28 17.82
CA PRO A 47 20.51 0.13 18.20
C PRO A 47 19.98 0.29 19.63
N GLU A 48 20.37 1.38 20.30
CA GLU A 48 19.93 1.68 21.66
C GLU A 48 18.40 1.85 21.71
N GLY A 49 17.75 1.13 22.64
CA GLY A 49 16.29 1.15 22.80
C GLY A 49 15.52 0.12 21.96
N GLU A 50 16.20 -0.67 21.12
CA GLU A 50 15.57 -1.81 20.45
C GLU A 50 15.53 -3.07 21.33
N GLN A 51 14.55 -3.94 21.08
CA GLN A 51 14.46 -5.25 21.73
C GLN A 51 15.67 -6.11 21.31
N THR A 52 16.52 -6.46 22.27
CA THR A 52 17.70 -7.32 22.06
C THR A 52 17.34 -8.80 22.23
N PRO A 53 18.25 -9.72 21.84
CA PRO A 53 18.11 -11.14 22.13
C PRO A 53 17.97 -11.41 23.63
N GLU A 54 17.16 -12.41 23.98
CA GLU A 54 16.88 -12.80 25.37
C GLU A 54 16.94 -14.33 25.51
N ILE A 55 17.40 -14.84 26.65
CA ILE A 55 17.22 -16.27 26.99
C ILE A 55 15.91 -16.45 27.74
N ILE A 56 14.98 -17.19 27.15
CA ILE A 56 13.70 -17.58 27.77
C ILE A 56 13.66 -19.10 27.81
N GLU A 57 13.47 -19.69 29.00
CA GLU A 57 13.41 -21.15 29.20
C GLU A 57 14.60 -21.89 28.57
N ASN A 58 15.82 -21.36 28.79
CA ASN A 58 17.08 -21.90 28.27
C ASN A 58 17.20 -21.89 26.73
N ARG A 59 16.44 -21.02 26.05
CA ARG A 59 16.48 -20.84 24.59
C ARG A 59 16.72 -19.38 24.25
N THR A 60 17.56 -19.13 23.24
CA THR A 60 17.79 -17.78 22.73
C THR A 60 16.64 -17.37 21.81
N TYR A 61 15.92 -16.33 22.23
CA TYR A 61 14.92 -15.63 21.46
C TYR A 61 15.52 -14.39 20.83
N VAL A 62 15.12 -14.12 19.59
CA VAL A 62 15.60 -12.96 18.83
C VAL A 62 14.45 -12.24 18.15
N PRO A 63 14.57 -10.93 17.89
CA PRO A 63 13.65 -10.23 17.01
C PRO A 63 13.73 -10.83 15.60
N LEU A 64 12.63 -11.38 15.11
CA LEU A 64 12.60 -12.15 13.87
C LEU A 64 13.08 -11.34 12.66
N ARG A 65 12.67 -10.08 12.59
CA ARG A 65 12.98 -9.16 11.49
C ARG A 65 14.49 -8.99 11.28
N VAL A 66 15.23 -8.83 12.37
CA VAL A 66 16.67 -8.55 12.34
C VAL A 66 17.44 -9.71 11.68
N ILE A 67 17.07 -10.95 11.96
CA ILE A 67 17.72 -12.12 11.35
C ILE A 67 17.36 -12.26 9.88
N SER A 68 16.07 -12.13 9.54
CA SER A 68 15.59 -12.32 8.18
C SER A 68 16.11 -11.24 7.21
N GLU A 69 16.18 -9.98 7.64
CA GLU A 69 16.70 -8.87 6.82
C GLU A 69 18.21 -8.98 6.60
N ASN A 70 18.98 -9.34 7.63
CA ASN A 70 20.42 -9.62 7.48
C ASN A 70 20.71 -10.85 6.60
N MET A 71 19.69 -11.67 6.34
CA MET A 71 19.76 -12.80 5.41
C MET A 71 19.18 -12.48 4.03
N GLY A 72 18.86 -11.21 3.74
CA GLY A 72 18.35 -10.76 2.45
C GLY A 72 16.89 -11.16 2.18
N ALA A 73 16.11 -11.48 3.22
CA ALA A 73 14.71 -11.83 3.10
C ALA A 73 13.80 -10.68 3.53
N GLN A 74 12.68 -10.50 2.82
CA GLN A 74 11.64 -9.55 3.21
C GLN A 74 10.74 -10.15 4.29
N VAL A 75 10.38 -9.35 5.30
CA VAL A 75 9.49 -9.75 6.40
C VAL A 75 8.25 -8.87 6.44
N ASN A 76 7.09 -9.47 6.23
CA ASN A 76 5.79 -8.81 6.34
C ASN A 76 5.02 -9.31 7.58
N TRP A 77 4.36 -8.40 8.30
CA TRP A 77 3.47 -8.74 9.41
C TRP A 77 2.01 -8.52 8.98
N ILE A 78 1.21 -9.57 9.03
CA ILE A 78 -0.23 -9.51 8.76
C ILE A 78 -0.96 -9.46 10.09
N GLN A 79 -1.41 -8.26 10.47
CA GLN A 79 -2.03 -8.02 11.76
C GLN A 79 -3.35 -8.78 11.95
N GLU A 80 -4.19 -8.85 10.91
CA GLU A 80 -5.52 -9.48 10.95
C GLU A 80 -5.46 -10.98 11.28
N SER A 81 -4.45 -11.68 10.76
CA SER A 81 -4.25 -13.12 10.96
C SER A 81 -3.12 -13.47 11.92
N ARG A 82 -2.44 -12.47 12.50
CA ARG A 82 -1.23 -12.61 13.34
C ARG A 82 -0.13 -13.47 12.69
N GLN A 83 0.08 -13.26 11.39
CA GLN A 83 1.07 -13.99 10.60
C GLN A 83 2.33 -13.17 10.35
N VAL A 84 3.51 -13.78 10.48
CA VAL A 84 4.76 -13.24 9.94
C VAL A 84 5.09 -13.99 8.65
N VAL A 85 5.24 -13.27 7.54
CA VAL A 85 5.55 -13.83 6.22
C VAL A 85 6.97 -13.41 5.82
N ILE A 86 7.82 -14.39 5.54
CA ILE A 86 9.22 -14.23 5.17
C ILE A 86 9.42 -14.74 3.75
N ASN A 87 9.94 -13.88 2.86
CA ASN A 87 10.15 -14.20 1.45
C ASN A 87 11.64 -14.05 1.10
N ARG A 88 12.31 -15.15 0.73
CA ARG A 88 13.76 -15.17 0.42
C ARG A 88 14.11 -14.82 -1.04
N LYS A 89 13.12 -14.75 -1.94
CA LYS A 89 13.32 -14.59 -3.40
C LYS A 89 12.44 -13.52 -4.05
N ASN A 90 11.91 -12.55 -3.29
CA ASN A 90 10.97 -11.53 -3.79
C ASN A 90 9.79 -12.10 -4.60
N LYS A 91 9.25 -13.26 -4.20
CA LYS A 91 8.11 -13.89 -4.91
C LYS A 91 6.73 -13.46 -4.41
N GLY A 92 6.64 -12.40 -3.59
CA GLY A 92 5.36 -11.76 -3.24
C GLY A 92 4.29 -12.74 -2.75
N PHE A 93 4.65 -13.74 -1.93
CA PHE A 93 3.67 -14.66 -1.39
C PHE A 93 2.85 -13.96 -0.29
N ILE A 94 1.54 -13.89 -0.47
CA ILE A 94 0.57 -13.47 0.56
C ILE A 94 -0.31 -14.70 0.84
N PRO A 95 -0.30 -15.25 2.07
CA PRO A 95 -1.11 -16.40 2.42
C PRO A 95 -2.61 -16.09 2.33
N SER A 96 -3.40 -17.05 1.85
CA SER A 96 -4.86 -17.03 2.03
C SER A 96 -5.19 -17.13 3.52
N SER A 97 -6.09 -16.26 3.99
CA SER A 97 -6.54 -16.15 5.38
C SER A 97 -6.88 -17.52 6.00
N GLY A 98 -6.06 -17.98 6.93
CA GLY A 98 -6.22 -19.28 7.61
C GLY A 98 -5.60 -19.36 9.01
N GLY A 99 -5.15 -18.23 9.58
CA GLY A 99 -4.49 -18.21 10.88
C GLY A 99 -5.37 -18.79 11.99
N LYS A 100 -4.79 -19.66 12.83
CA LYS A 100 -5.46 -20.15 14.04
C LYS A 100 -5.56 -19.01 15.05
N SER A 101 -6.76 -18.76 15.55
CA SER A 101 -7.02 -17.69 16.53
C SER A 101 -6.14 -17.85 17.77
N GLY A 102 -5.33 -16.84 18.07
CA GLY A 102 -4.58 -16.70 19.33
C GLY A 102 -3.05 -16.91 19.25
N GLU A 103 -2.54 -17.55 18.20
CA GLU A 103 -1.09 -17.85 18.04
C GLU A 103 -0.45 -17.04 16.91
N ILE A 104 0.87 -16.83 16.98
CA ILE A 104 1.63 -16.23 15.88
C ILE A 104 2.05 -17.33 14.93
N GLU A 105 1.64 -17.24 13.67
CA GLU A 105 2.04 -18.17 12.63
C GLU A 105 3.18 -17.57 11.79
N ILE A 106 4.27 -18.32 11.59
CA ILE A 106 5.41 -17.89 10.76
C ILE A 106 5.35 -18.64 9.45
N ILE A 107 5.46 -17.94 8.33
CA ILE A 107 5.36 -18.50 6.98
C ILE A 107 6.63 -18.12 6.22
N ILE A 108 7.38 -19.11 5.74
CA ILE A 108 8.65 -18.91 5.03
C ILE A 108 8.51 -19.48 3.63
N ASP A 109 8.69 -18.62 2.61
CA ASP A 109 8.48 -18.95 1.19
C ASP A 109 7.16 -19.70 0.92
N GLY A 110 6.10 -19.27 1.60
CA GLY A 110 4.76 -19.85 1.48
C GLY A 110 4.52 -21.15 2.23
N LYS A 111 5.45 -21.60 3.07
CA LYS A 111 5.26 -22.76 3.97
C LYS A 111 5.15 -22.30 5.41
N THR A 112 4.11 -22.73 6.13
CA THR A 112 4.01 -22.53 7.57
C THR A 112 5.15 -23.26 8.28
N LEU A 113 5.90 -22.53 9.09
CA LEU A 113 6.94 -23.05 9.96
C LEU A 113 6.30 -23.74 11.18
N ALA A 114 6.36 -25.07 11.20
CA ALA A 114 5.98 -25.85 12.37
C ALA A 114 7.11 -25.78 13.41
N ILE A 115 6.85 -25.16 14.56
CA ILE A 115 7.77 -25.20 15.70
C ILE A 115 7.49 -26.49 16.47
N PRO A 116 8.48 -27.40 16.64
CA PRO A 116 8.26 -28.65 17.36
C PRO A 116 7.77 -28.42 18.80
N GLU A 117 6.98 -29.35 19.33
CA GLU A 117 6.53 -29.28 20.72
C GLU A 117 7.73 -29.28 21.68
N GLY A 118 7.69 -28.40 22.68
CA GLY A 118 8.81 -28.16 23.59
C GLY A 118 9.91 -27.27 23.02
N TYR A 119 9.84 -26.79 21.76
CA TYR A 119 10.83 -25.88 21.18
C TYR A 119 10.66 -24.39 21.50
N GLY A 120 9.62 -24.05 22.26
CA GLY A 120 9.17 -22.68 22.49
C GLY A 120 8.08 -22.29 21.49
N LYS A 121 7.66 -21.02 21.54
CA LYS A 121 6.63 -20.47 20.63
C LYS A 121 6.96 -19.04 20.26
N ALA A 122 6.51 -18.60 19.09
CA ALA A 122 6.58 -17.19 18.73
C ALA A 122 5.74 -16.34 19.70
N LEU A 123 6.28 -15.21 20.13
CA LEU A 123 5.64 -14.34 21.13
C LEU A 123 5.93 -12.86 20.82
N ILE A 124 5.10 -11.96 21.35
CA ILE A 124 5.33 -10.51 21.22
C ILE A 124 5.94 -10.00 22.52
N ARG A 125 7.10 -9.32 22.45
CA ARG A 125 7.69 -8.53 23.54
C ARG A 125 8.03 -7.14 23.04
N GLN A 126 7.61 -6.13 23.79
CA GLN A 126 7.89 -4.72 23.47
C GLN A 126 7.57 -4.36 22.00
N GLY A 127 6.47 -4.90 21.47
CA GLY A 127 6.04 -4.66 20.08
C GLY A 127 6.84 -5.41 19.00
N ARG A 128 7.80 -6.27 19.36
CA ARG A 128 8.56 -7.11 18.42
C ARG A 128 8.16 -8.57 18.54
N THR A 129 8.08 -9.26 17.39
CA THR A 129 7.89 -10.71 17.33
C THR A 129 9.22 -11.41 17.64
N MET A 130 9.25 -12.09 18.77
CA MET A 130 10.39 -12.86 19.26
C MET A 130 10.19 -14.34 18.92
N VAL A 131 11.26 -14.96 18.41
CA VAL A 131 11.24 -16.35 17.92
C VAL A 131 12.43 -17.14 18.45
N PRO A 132 12.29 -18.45 18.70
CA PRO A 132 13.42 -19.32 18.97
C PRO A 132 14.35 -19.35 17.75
N LEU A 133 15.57 -18.79 17.91
CA LEU A 133 16.45 -18.49 16.77
C LEU A 133 16.82 -19.74 15.95
N ARG A 134 17.08 -20.87 16.61
CA ARG A 134 17.48 -22.12 15.94
C ARG A 134 16.44 -22.59 14.92
N VAL A 135 15.17 -22.52 15.27
CA VAL A 135 14.06 -23.01 14.42
C VAL A 135 13.92 -22.16 13.17
N VAL A 136 14.08 -20.84 13.31
CA VAL A 136 14.04 -19.90 12.18
C VAL A 136 15.30 -20.01 11.32
N GLY A 137 16.48 -20.10 11.94
CA GLY A 137 17.74 -20.26 11.21
C GLY A 137 17.75 -21.53 10.35
N GLU A 138 17.34 -22.67 10.90
CA GLU A 138 17.23 -23.93 10.16
C GLU A 138 16.21 -23.86 9.02
N ALA A 139 15.03 -23.27 9.26
CA ALA A 139 14.01 -23.09 8.23
C ALA A 139 14.43 -22.12 7.11
N MET A 140 15.43 -21.28 7.39
CA MET A 140 16.04 -20.35 6.44
C MET A 140 17.34 -20.93 5.82
N ASP A 141 17.57 -22.23 5.93
CA ASP A 141 18.75 -22.95 5.41
C ASP A 141 20.10 -22.48 6.00
N CYS A 142 20.09 -22.07 7.28
CA CYS A 142 21.30 -21.68 8.02
C CYS A 142 21.69 -22.68 9.10
N LYS A 143 23.00 -22.76 9.35
CA LYS A 143 23.58 -23.41 10.52
C LYS A 143 23.61 -22.42 11.68
N VAL A 144 23.15 -22.85 12.87
CA VAL A 144 23.16 -22.03 14.09
C VAL A 144 23.96 -22.73 15.20
N ASP A 145 25.10 -22.16 15.58
CA ASP A 145 26.00 -22.65 16.63
C ASP A 145 25.99 -21.71 17.85
N TRP A 146 26.34 -22.23 19.03
CA TRP A 146 26.46 -21.44 20.27
C TRP A 146 27.90 -21.49 20.81
N GLU A 147 28.49 -20.32 21.02
CA GLU A 147 29.79 -20.17 21.65
C GLU A 147 29.61 -19.78 23.13
N ASN A 148 29.83 -20.76 24.02
CA ASN A 148 29.55 -20.58 25.44
C ASN A 148 30.47 -19.55 26.13
N GLY A 149 31.74 -19.44 25.68
CA GLY A 149 32.72 -18.53 26.28
C GLY A 149 32.42 -17.05 26.03
N THR A 150 31.79 -16.73 24.89
CA THR A 150 31.48 -15.36 24.45
C THR A 150 29.99 -15.04 24.48
N LYS A 151 29.15 -16.02 24.87
CA LYS A 151 27.69 -15.96 24.79
C LYS A 151 27.21 -15.49 23.41
N THR A 152 27.84 -16.04 22.37
CA THR A 152 27.60 -15.64 20.98
C THR A 152 26.82 -16.72 20.26
N VAL A 153 25.73 -16.33 19.60
CA VAL A 153 25.11 -17.17 18.58
C VAL A 153 25.80 -16.93 17.25
N VAL A 154 26.27 -17.99 16.59
CA VAL A 154 26.91 -17.92 15.27
C VAL A 154 25.97 -18.50 14.23
N ILE A 155 25.63 -17.72 13.21
CA ILE A 155 24.77 -18.10 12.10
C ILE A 155 25.60 -18.14 10.81
N THR A 156 25.57 -19.27 10.11
CA THR A 156 26.28 -19.47 8.85
C THR A 156 25.31 -19.91 7.75
N SER A 157 25.20 -19.16 6.67
CA SER A 157 24.36 -19.52 5.51
C SER A 157 25.02 -20.55 4.59
N ALA A 158 24.23 -21.46 4.00
CA ALA A 158 24.71 -22.49 3.07
C ALA A 158 24.90 -21.99 1.62
N VAL A 159 24.43 -20.79 1.28
CA VAL A 159 24.57 -20.20 -0.06
C VAL A 159 25.65 -19.10 0.00
N PRO A 160 26.70 -19.13 -0.86
CA PRO A 160 27.59 -18.00 -0.99
C PRO A 160 26.77 -16.81 -1.49
N VAL A 161 26.64 -15.77 -0.66
CA VAL A 161 26.25 -14.45 -1.15
C VAL A 161 27.30 -14.07 -2.19
N PRO A 162 26.92 -13.75 -3.45
CA PRO A 162 27.87 -13.25 -4.43
C PRO A 162 28.66 -12.11 -3.78
N PRO A 163 29.99 -12.03 -3.94
CA PRO A 163 30.75 -10.94 -3.35
C PRO A 163 30.13 -9.64 -3.86
N THR A 164 29.55 -8.89 -2.93
CA THR A 164 29.27 -7.48 -3.14
C THR A 164 30.64 -6.84 -3.32
N ASN A 165 31.06 -6.70 -4.57
CA ASN A 165 31.99 -5.63 -4.88
C ASN A 165 31.24 -4.37 -4.44
N PRO A 166 31.70 -3.63 -3.42
CA PRO A 166 31.04 -2.40 -3.06
C PRO A 166 31.27 -1.46 -4.23
N GLU A 167 30.27 -1.36 -5.11
CA GLU A 167 29.99 -0.06 -5.68
C GLU A 167 29.96 0.91 -4.49
N PRO A 168 30.76 1.99 -4.51
CA PRO A 168 30.91 2.85 -3.34
C PRO A 168 29.54 3.18 -2.79
N ALA A 169 29.32 2.86 -1.50
CA ALA A 169 28.02 3.00 -0.85
C ALA A 169 27.46 4.38 -1.17
N GLN A 170 26.43 4.43 -2.02
CA GLN A 170 25.73 5.66 -2.30
C GLN A 170 25.12 6.14 -0.98
N PRO A 171 25.28 7.42 -0.61
CA PRO A 171 24.68 7.92 0.62
C PRO A 171 23.17 7.66 0.58
N ALA A 172 22.54 7.32 1.70
CA ALA A 172 21.10 7.01 1.77
C ALA A 172 20.22 8.03 1.02
N ASN A 173 20.61 9.31 1.08
CA ASN A 173 19.97 10.41 0.35
C ASN A 173 20.01 10.25 -1.18
N ALA A 174 21.06 9.64 -1.75
CA ALA A 174 21.15 9.36 -3.18
C ALA A 174 20.22 8.22 -3.60
N ILE A 175 20.05 7.18 -2.77
CA ILE A 175 19.09 6.09 -3.01
C ILE A 175 17.66 6.64 -2.95
N THR A 176 17.35 7.42 -1.91
CA THR A 176 16.04 8.09 -1.79
C THR A 176 15.76 9.03 -2.96
N LEU A 177 16.77 9.80 -3.38
CA LEU A 177 16.64 10.68 -4.53
C LEU A 177 16.38 9.91 -5.83
N GLN A 178 17.02 8.75 -6.01
CA GLN A 178 16.78 7.91 -7.18
C GLN A 178 15.36 7.33 -7.17
N LEU A 179 14.91 6.79 -6.04
CA LEU A 179 13.54 6.29 -5.87
C LEU A 179 12.49 7.38 -6.20
N VAL A 180 12.69 8.60 -5.70
CA VAL A 180 11.82 9.74 -5.99
C VAL A 180 11.84 10.10 -7.49
N LYS A 181 13.01 10.09 -8.13
CA LYS A 181 13.13 10.33 -9.58
C LYS A 181 12.42 9.26 -10.40
N ASP A 182 12.59 7.99 -10.03
CA ASP A 182 11.97 6.87 -10.74
C ASP A 182 10.44 6.92 -10.64
N LEU A 183 9.91 7.29 -9.48
CA LEU A 183 8.47 7.51 -9.29
C LEU A 183 7.95 8.72 -10.08
N ALA A 184 8.73 9.81 -10.16
CA ALA A 184 8.33 11.04 -10.83
C ALA A 184 8.00 10.82 -12.31
N HIS A 185 8.68 9.87 -12.97
CA HIS A 185 8.42 9.52 -14.37
C HIS A 185 7.00 9.01 -14.65
N TYR A 186 6.29 8.49 -13.65
CA TYR A 186 4.94 7.97 -13.86
C TYR A 186 3.85 9.05 -13.85
N HIS A 187 4.13 10.26 -13.36
CA HIS A 187 3.14 11.34 -13.20
C HIS A 187 1.80 10.88 -12.61
N SER A 188 1.85 9.88 -11.73
CA SER A 188 0.67 9.21 -11.19
C SER A 188 0.39 9.70 -9.78
N ASN A 189 -0.88 9.75 -9.39
CA ASN A 189 -1.23 10.17 -8.05
C ASN A 189 -0.98 9.05 -7.03
N LEU A 190 -0.27 9.39 -5.96
CA LEU A 190 0.17 8.50 -4.88
C LEU A 190 -0.45 8.96 -3.57
N LYS A 191 -0.91 8.01 -2.74
CA LYS A 191 -1.40 8.32 -1.39
C LYS A 191 -0.27 8.21 -0.38
N LEU A 192 0.02 9.28 0.34
CA LEU A 192 1.01 9.26 1.42
C LEU A 192 0.42 8.63 2.69
N LEU A 193 1.29 8.24 3.63
CA LEU A 193 0.90 7.67 4.92
C LEU A 193 0.10 8.67 5.77
N ASP A 194 0.38 9.97 5.62
CA ASP A 194 -0.37 11.06 6.26
C ASP A 194 -1.76 11.30 5.62
N GLY A 195 -2.11 10.54 4.58
CA GLY A 195 -3.39 10.61 3.88
C GLY A 195 -3.45 11.59 2.71
N ARG A 196 -2.43 12.44 2.52
CA ARG A 196 -2.36 13.33 1.34
C ARG A 196 -2.27 12.52 0.06
N VAL A 197 -2.81 13.07 -1.02
CA VAL A 197 -2.63 12.53 -2.37
C VAL A 197 -1.79 13.52 -3.17
N VAL A 198 -0.64 13.06 -3.67
CA VAL A 198 0.34 13.90 -4.39
C VAL A 198 0.58 13.31 -5.78
N ASN A 199 0.85 14.16 -6.77
CA ASN A 199 1.35 13.65 -8.04
C ASN A 199 2.79 13.18 -7.85
N SER A 200 3.17 12.05 -8.43
CA SER A 200 4.53 11.52 -8.26
C SER A 200 5.59 12.47 -8.80
N ALA A 201 5.26 13.29 -9.81
CA ALA A 201 6.16 14.33 -10.32
C ALA A 201 6.44 15.44 -9.30
N ASP A 202 5.49 15.74 -8.41
CA ASP A 202 5.63 16.77 -7.38
C ASP A 202 6.65 16.36 -6.30
N LEU A 203 6.94 15.06 -6.15
CA LEU A 203 7.94 14.56 -5.20
C LEU A 203 9.34 15.16 -5.46
N LEU A 204 9.65 15.54 -6.70
CA LEU A 204 10.91 16.20 -7.06
C LEU A 204 11.07 17.59 -6.41
N SER A 205 9.97 18.20 -5.98
CA SER A 205 9.95 19.51 -5.33
C SER A 205 9.88 19.41 -3.80
N MET A 206 9.74 18.21 -3.25
CA MET A 206 9.62 17.96 -1.81
C MET A 206 11.00 17.73 -1.18
N ASP A 207 11.13 18.05 0.10
CA ASP A 207 12.32 17.69 0.86
C ASP A 207 12.30 16.19 1.17
N ILE A 208 13.18 15.44 0.52
CA ILE A 208 13.28 13.98 0.66
C ILE A 208 13.62 13.54 2.09
N ASN A 209 14.17 14.43 2.91
CA ASN A 209 14.50 14.14 4.31
C ASN A 209 13.27 14.20 5.22
N GLU A 210 12.13 14.71 4.75
CA GLU A 210 10.87 14.74 5.51
C GLU A 210 10.14 13.38 5.47
N PHE A 211 10.51 12.48 4.55
CA PHE A 211 9.87 11.18 4.44
C PHE A 211 10.42 10.20 5.47
N SER A 212 9.51 9.59 6.25
CA SER A 212 9.86 8.51 7.16
C SER A 212 10.32 7.25 6.39
N GLU A 213 11.08 6.38 7.04
CA GLU A 213 11.47 5.08 6.46
C GLU A 213 10.25 4.27 5.98
N GLU A 214 9.14 4.31 6.73
CA GLU A 214 7.89 3.66 6.33
C GLU A 214 7.31 4.26 5.04
N GLN A 215 7.44 5.57 4.84
CA GLN A 215 7.01 6.25 3.62
C GLN A 215 7.92 5.88 2.44
N LEU A 216 9.21 5.68 2.67
CA LEU A 216 10.15 5.21 1.64
C LEU A 216 9.85 3.77 1.22
N VAL A 217 9.60 2.86 2.18
CA VAL A 217 9.14 1.49 1.88
C VAL A 217 7.82 1.52 1.09
N ARG A 218 6.91 2.44 1.42
CA ARG A 218 5.69 2.64 0.64
C ARG A 218 6.00 3.08 -0.79
N PHE A 219 6.94 4.01 -0.99
CA PHE A 219 7.38 4.44 -2.31
C PHE A 219 8.02 3.32 -3.13
N GLU A 220 8.82 2.46 -2.53
CA GLU A 220 9.35 1.25 -3.19
C GLU A 220 8.21 0.35 -3.67
N SER A 221 7.19 0.12 -2.83
CA SER A 221 6.01 -0.66 -3.24
C SER A 221 5.22 -0.01 -4.38
N TYR A 222 5.17 1.33 -4.42
CA TYR A 222 4.53 2.05 -5.51
C TYR A 222 5.30 1.90 -6.81
N LEU A 223 6.63 2.03 -6.76
CA LEU A 223 7.49 1.86 -7.91
C LEU A 223 7.39 0.42 -8.46
N GLU A 224 7.39 -0.58 -7.58
CA GLU A 224 7.21 -1.98 -7.97
C GLU A 224 5.88 -2.20 -8.71
N GLU A 225 4.77 -1.73 -8.16
CA GLU A 225 3.46 -1.87 -8.81
C GLU A 225 3.38 -1.13 -10.15
N LEU A 226 3.86 0.12 -10.19
CA LEU A 226 3.86 0.94 -11.39
C LEU A 226 4.76 0.36 -12.50
N SER A 227 5.90 -0.22 -12.14
CA SER A 227 6.86 -0.84 -13.07
C SER A 227 6.32 -2.06 -13.82
N LYS A 228 5.20 -2.64 -13.39
CA LYS A 228 4.52 -3.73 -14.10
C LYS A 228 3.93 -3.28 -15.44
N TYR A 229 3.75 -1.98 -15.62
CA TYR A 229 3.22 -1.39 -16.84
C TYR A 229 4.31 -0.56 -17.53
N PRO A 230 4.45 -0.64 -18.87
CA PRO A 230 5.36 0.24 -19.59
C PRO A 230 4.89 1.70 -19.48
N MET A 231 5.77 2.67 -19.71
CA MET A 231 5.39 4.09 -19.67
C MET A 231 4.65 4.54 -20.93
N THR A 232 4.85 3.83 -22.05
CA THR A 232 4.22 4.12 -23.34
C THR A 232 3.25 3.03 -23.76
N ILE A 233 2.22 3.41 -24.53
CA ILE A 233 1.27 2.52 -25.20
C ILE A 233 1.60 2.53 -26.69
N ASN A 234 1.81 1.34 -27.26
CA ASN A 234 1.95 1.17 -28.70
C ASN A 234 0.56 1.18 -29.36
N LEU A 235 0.37 2.06 -30.34
CA LEU A 235 -0.84 2.10 -31.16
C LEU A 235 -0.70 1.25 -32.42
N PRO A 236 -1.83 0.74 -32.97
CA PRO A 236 -1.85 0.19 -34.32
C PRO A 236 -1.29 1.20 -35.33
N GLY A 237 -0.40 0.75 -36.21
CA GLY A 237 0.26 1.62 -37.19
C GLY A 237 1.60 2.22 -36.75
N GLY A 238 2.13 1.85 -35.57
CA GLY A 238 3.52 2.12 -35.18
C GLY A 238 3.75 3.42 -34.41
N GLY A 239 2.70 4.07 -33.91
CA GLY A 239 2.80 5.21 -33.00
C GLY A 239 2.96 4.78 -31.53
N GLN A 240 3.57 5.63 -30.72
CA GLN A 240 3.61 5.47 -29.26
C GLN A 240 2.99 6.69 -28.58
N ILE A 241 2.20 6.44 -27.54
CA ILE A 241 1.64 7.48 -26.67
C ILE A 241 2.20 7.29 -25.26
N ASP A 242 2.71 8.35 -24.66
CA ASP A 242 3.03 8.38 -23.23
C ASP A 242 1.74 8.28 -22.41
N SER A 243 1.64 7.24 -21.57
CA SER A 243 0.47 6.99 -20.72
C SER A 243 0.20 8.13 -19.74
N ALA A 244 1.23 8.84 -19.28
CA ALA A 244 1.09 10.02 -18.42
C ALA A 244 0.41 11.20 -19.14
N ALA A 245 0.53 11.27 -20.47
CA ALA A 245 -0.04 12.33 -21.29
C ALA A 245 -1.49 12.05 -21.73
N ILE A 246 -2.05 10.87 -21.41
CA ILE A 246 -3.41 10.51 -21.81
C ILE A 246 -4.40 11.26 -20.92
N GLY A 247 -4.97 12.33 -21.48
CA GLY A 247 -6.03 13.12 -20.86
C GLY A 247 -7.35 12.35 -20.72
N ILE A 248 -8.12 12.71 -19.68
CA ILE A 248 -9.54 12.33 -19.59
C ILE A 248 -10.31 13.05 -20.70
N MET A 249 -10.00 14.32 -20.93
CA MET A 249 -10.47 15.08 -22.07
C MET A 249 -9.71 14.67 -23.33
N GLY A 250 -10.41 14.64 -24.48
CA GLY A 250 -9.83 14.36 -25.78
C GLY A 250 -10.76 13.58 -26.70
N THR A 251 -10.26 13.25 -27.89
CA THR A 251 -11.00 12.48 -28.89
C THR A 251 -10.79 10.98 -28.71
N SER A 252 -11.88 10.23 -28.63
CA SER A 252 -11.86 8.76 -28.62
C SER A 252 -11.10 8.21 -29.83
N GLN A 253 -10.32 7.15 -29.63
CA GLN A 253 -9.51 6.53 -30.69
C GLN A 253 -10.11 5.22 -31.19
N LEU A 254 -10.85 4.51 -30.35
CA LEU A 254 -11.52 3.26 -30.73
C LEU A 254 -12.92 3.53 -31.30
N THR A 255 -13.32 2.68 -32.23
CA THR A 255 -14.72 2.60 -32.71
C THR A 255 -15.57 1.75 -31.77
N ALA A 256 -16.90 1.90 -31.83
CA ALA A 256 -17.81 1.05 -31.08
C ALA A 256 -17.63 -0.44 -31.43
N ASP A 257 -17.41 -0.76 -32.72
CA ASP A 257 -17.16 -2.12 -33.19
C ASP A 257 -15.92 -2.74 -32.55
N GLN A 258 -14.81 -1.99 -32.45
CA GLN A 258 -13.58 -2.44 -31.77
C GLN A 258 -13.85 -2.76 -30.29
N MET A 259 -14.57 -1.87 -29.60
CA MET A 259 -14.92 -2.01 -28.19
C MET A 259 -15.86 -3.20 -27.93
N GLU A 260 -16.86 -3.40 -28.79
CA GLU A 260 -17.79 -4.54 -28.71
C GLU A 260 -17.12 -5.87 -29.09
N ALA A 261 -16.22 -5.86 -30.08
CA ALA A 261 -15.47 -7.04 -30.49
C ALA A 261 -14.56 -7.54 -29.36
N TYR A 262 -13.85 -6.64 -28.68
CA TYR A 262 -13.07 -6.98 -27.49
C TYR A 262 -13.95 -7.65 -26.41
N LEU A 263 -15.08 -7.03 -26.09
CA LEU A 263 -15.96 -7.54 -25.02
C LEU A 263 -16.57 -8.91 -25.39
N THR A 264 -16.94 -9.09 -26.66
CA THR A 264 -17.40 -10.37 -27.20
C THR A 264 -16.32 -11.45 -27.11
N GLY A 265 -15.06 -11.11 -27.41
CA GLY A 265 -13.92 -12.01 -27.28
C GLY A 265 -13.67 -12.46 -25.84
N GLU A 266 -13.94 -11.60 -24.86
CA GLU A 266 -13.80 -11.90 -23.42
C GLU A 266 -14.98 -12.70 -22.84
N ALA A 267 -16.14 -12.68 -23.50
CA ALA A 267 -17.36 -13.31 -22.99
C ALA A 267 -17.22 -14.79 -22.60
N PRO A 268 -16.54 -15.67 -23.37
CA PRO A 268 -16.33 -17.06 -22.97
C PRO A 268 -15.53 -17.19 -21.67
N ARG A 269 -14.45 -16.42 -21.52
CA ARG A 269 -13.61 -16.41 -20.31
C ARG A 269 -14.39 -15.96 -19.09
N ILE A 270 -15.19 -14.91 -19.24
CA ILE A 270 -16.04 -14.37 -18.17
C ILE A 270 -17.16 -15.35 -17.82
N LYS A 271 -17.80 -15.98 -18.81
CA LYS A 271 -18.83 -17.00 -18.58
C LYS A 271 -18.27 -18.16 -17.75
N THR A 272 -17.11 -18.71 -18.12
CA THR A 272 -16.44 -19.75 -17.33
C THR A 272 -16.08 -19.26 -15.91
N LYS A 273 -15.66 -18.00 -15.75
CA LYS A 273 -15.39 -17.42 -14.42
C LYS A 273 -16.65 -17.36 -13.56
N MET A 274 -17.79 -16.95 -14.13
CA MET A 274 -19.08 -16.86 -13.44
C MET A 274 -19.60 -18.24 -13.04
N GLU A 275 -19.52 -19.22 -13.95
CA GLU A 275 -19.90 -20.62 -13.69
C GLU A 275 -19.07 -21.22 -12.54
N LYS A 276 -17.75 -21.01 -12.53
CA LYS A 276 -16.87 -21.47 -11.44
C LYS A 276 -17.18 -20.80 -10.10
N ALA A 277 -17.67 -19.57 -10.12
CA ALA A 277 -18.11 -18.85 -8.93
C ALA A 277 -19.54 -19.21 -8.49
N GLY A 278 -20.23 -20.12 -9.20
CA GLY A 278 -21.64 -20.45 -8.94
C GLY A 278 -22.60 -19.29 -9.20
N ARG A 279 -22.22 -18.35 -10.08
CA ARG A 279 -23.01 -17.15 -10.40
C ARG A 279 -23.58 -17.22 -11.81
N VAL A 280 -24.76 -16.62 -11.99
CA VAL A 280 -25.38 -16.46 -13.30
C VAL A 280 -24.57 -15.45 -14.12
N PHE A 281 -24.33 -15.78 -15.38
CA PHE A 281 -23.73 -14.87 -16.34
C PHE A 281 -24.78 -13.85 -16.82
N ASN A 282 -24.45 -12.56 -16.69
CA ASN A 282 -25.27 -11.48 -17.22
C ASN A 282 -24.83 -11.18 -18.66
N PRO A 283 -25.74 -11.19 -19.64
CA PRO A 283 -25.42 -10.75 -21.00
C PRO A 283 -24.82 -9.34 -20.99
N MET A 284 -23.67 -9.20 -21.66
CA MET A 284 -22.96 -7.94 -21.74
C MET A 284 -23.75 -6.95 -22.61
N PRO A 285 -24.10 -5.74 -22.10
CA PRO A 285 -24.91 -4.78 -22.84
C PRO A 285 -24.10 -4.08 -23.94
N LYS A 286 -24.80 -3.65 -24.99
CA LYS A 286 -24.22 -2.87 -26.09
C LYS A 286 -24.23 -1.37 -25.77
N LEU A 287 -23.19 -0.91 -25.09
CA LEU A 287 -23.09 0.47 -24.60
C LEU A 287 -22.00 1.29 -25.29
N ALA A 288 -21.20 0.69 -26.18
CA ALA A 288 -20.00 1.32 -26.73
C ALA A 288 -20.32 2.61 -27.52
N GLU A 289 -21.31 2.56 -28.43
CA GLU A 289 -21.73 3.74 -29.21
C GLU A 289 -22.20 4.87 -28.29
N LEU A 290 -23.00 4.55 -27.29
CA LEU A 290 -23.56 5.54 -26.36
C LEU A 290 -22.47 6.22 -25.51
N TYR A 291 -21.43 5.48 -25.09
CA TYR A 291 -20.24 6.08 -24.45
C TYR A 291 -19.48 7.02 -25.39
N LEU A 292 -19.37 6.69 -26.68
CA LEU A 292 -18.71 7.53 -27.68
C LEU A 292 -19.51 8.80 -27.98
N GLU A 293 -20.84 8.68 -28.09
CA GLU A 293 -21.76 9.80 -28.32
C GLU A 293 -21.74 10.78 -27.16
N ILE A 294 -22.05 10.31 -25.94
CA ILE A 294 -22.06 11.17 -24.74
C ILE A 294 -20.66 11.70 -24.47
N GLY A 295 -19.62 10.88 -24.56
CA GLY A 295 -18.24 11.33 -24.39
C GLY A 295 -17.89 12.51 -25.31
N ARG A 296 -18.32 12.46 -26.58
CA ARG A 296 -18.09 13.52 -27.57
C ARG A 296 -18.74 14.84 -27.19
N GLU A 297 -19.95 14.82 -26.63
CA GLU A 297 -20.67 16.03 -26.20
C GLU A 297 -19.96 16.77 -25.05
N TYR A 298 -19.26 16.02 -24.19
CA TYR A 298 -18.44 16.58 -23.12
C TYR A 298 -16.99 16.81 -23.53
N GLY A 299 -16.53 16.26 -24.65
CA GLY A 299 -15.12 16.21 -25.01
C GLY A 299 -14.30 15.26 -24.14
N VAL A 300 -14.94 14.28 -23.52
CA VAL A 300 -14.33 13.20 -22.72
C VAL A 300 -14.05 12.00 -23.60
N ARG A 301 -12.92 11.32 -23.35
CA ARG A 301 -12.53 10.04 -23.97
C ARG A 301 -13.53 8.92 -23.62
N GLY A 302 -14.64 8.87 -24.33
CA GLY A 302 -15.72 7.89 -24.13
C GLY A 302 -15.27 6.45 -24.30
N ASP A 303 -14.29 6.20 -25.16
CA ASP A 303 -13.71 4.86 -25.34
C ASP A 303 -12.97 4.36 -24.10
N ILE A 304 -12.21 5.22 -23.42
CA ILE A 304 -11.53 4.85 -22.17
C ILE A 304 -12.53 4.79 -21.00
N ALA A 305 -13.50 5.71 -20.95
CA ALA A 305 -14.59 5.69 -19.96
C ALA A 305 -15.41 4.38 -20.04
N TYR A 306 -15.67 3.88 -21.23
CA TYR A 306 -16.29 2.57 -21.41
C TYR A 306 -15.46 1.44 -20.78
N PHE A 307 -14.13 1.43 -20.98
CA PHE A 307 -13.27 0.41 -20.37
C PHE A 307 -13.09 0.56 -18.86
N GLN A 308 -13.18 1.80 -18.34
CA GLN A 308 -13.36 2.01 -16.92
C GLN A 308 -14.64 1.33 -16.43
N ALA A 309 -15.77 1.51 -17.11
CA ALA A 309 -17.02 0.84 -16.76
C ALA A 309 -16.93 -0.69 -16.86
N VAL A 310 -16.26 -1.23 -17.88
CA VAL A 310 -15.98 -2.68 -17.99
C VAL A 310 -15.19 -3.15 -16.76
N LYS A 311 -14.17 -2.42 -16.32
CA LYS A 311 -13.39 -2.76 -15.12
C LYS A 311 -14.22 -2.69 -13.85
N GLU A 312 -14.92 -1.57 -13.63
CA GLU A 312 -15.71 -1.28 -12.42
C GLU A 312 -16.84 -2.29 -12.20
N THR A 313 -17.52 -2.67 -13.29
CA THR A 313 -18.64 -3.61 -13.23
C THR A 313 -18.20 -5.08 -13.33
N GLY A 314 -16.89 -5.34 -13.51
CA GLY A 314 -16.36 -6.67 -13.74
C GLY A 314 -16.93 -7.31 -15.01
N TYR A 315 -16.82 -6.63 -16.14
CA TYR A 315 -17.37 -6.99 -17.45
C TYR A 315 -18.91 -7.02 -17.46
N PHE A 316 -19.53 -5.99 -16.86
CA PHE A 316 -20.99 -5.86 -16.70
C PHE A 316 -21.63 -7.04 -15.96
N GLN A 317 -20.85 -7.74 -15.12
CA GLN A 317 -21.35 -8.86 -14.33
C GLN A 317 -21.82 -8.43 -12.93
N PHE A 318 -21.39 -7.26 -12.45
CA PHE A 318 -21.84 -6.65 -11.18
C PHE A 318 -21.69 -7.60 -9.98
N THR A 319 -20.48 -8.10 -9.77
CA THR A 319 -20.23 -9.08 -8.69
C THR A 319 -20.12 -8.46 -7.29
N GLY A 320 -20.11 -7.12 -7.20
CA GLY A 320 -20.04 -6.35 -5.96
C GLY A 320 -21.42 -5.93 -5.42
N SER A 321 -21.47 -4.81 -4.70
CA SER A 321 -22.69 -4.32 -4.06
C SER A 321 -23.66 -3.63 -5.02
N VAL A 322 -23.14 -2.96 -6.06
CA VAL A 322 -23.97 -2.34 -7.12
C VAL A 322 -24.52 -3.43 -8.04
N GLN A 323 -25.78 -3.34 -8.39
CA GLN A 323 -26.53 -4.31 -9.19
C GLN A 323 -26.73 -3.86 -10.64
N PRO A 324 -26.91 -4.78 -11.61
CA PRO A 324 -27.04 -4.45 -13.02
C PRO A 324 -28.18 -3.48 -13.35
N TRP A 325 -29.31 -3.60 -12.65
CA TRP A 325 -30.51 -2.80 -12.89
C TRP A 325 -30.34 -1.32 -12.48
N GLN A 326 -29.29 -0.99 -11.71
CA GLN A 326 -29.06 0.38 -11.25
C GLN A 326 -28.49 1.31 -12.34
N ASN A 327 -28.09 0.76 -13.51
CA ASN A 327 -27.38 1.48 -14.57
C ASN A 327 -26.15 2.27 -14.06
N ASN A 328 -25.56 1.83 -12.95
CA ASN A 328 -24.44 2.53 -12.31
C ASN A 328 -23.11 1.88 -12.70
N TYR A 329 -22.55 2.35 -13.81
CA TYR A 329 -21.42 1.70 -14.46
C TYR A 329 -20.05 2.02 -13.86
N CYS A 330 -19.98 2.96 -12.92
CA CYS A 330 -18.71 3.41 -12.35
C CYS A 330 -18.71 3.49 -10.81
N GLY A 331 -19.71 2.87 -10.17
CA GLY A 331 -19.78 2.76 -8.71
C GLY A 331 -20.11 4.08 -8.00
N LEU A 332 -20.81 5.01 -8.66
CA LEU A 332 -21.17 6.29 -8.05
C LEU A 332 -21.97 6.07 -6.77
N TRP A 333 -21.48 6.69 -5.69
CA TRP A 333 -22.05 6.61 -4.35
C TRP A 333 -22.02 5.20 -3.71
N ALA A 334 -21.26 4.24 -4.25
CA ALA A 334 -21.10 2.92 -3.66
C ALA A 334 -20.09 2.93 -2.49
N THR A 335 -20.41 3.65 -1.40
CA THR A 335 -19.49 3.95 -0.28
C THR A 335 -19.30 2.80 0.72
N GLY A 336 -19.78 1.60 0.41
CA GLY A 336 -19.71 0.43 1.30
C GLY A 336 -20.84 0.34 2.32
N SER A 337 -21.62 1.41 2.52
CA SER A 337 -22.88 1.37 3.29
C SER A 337 -24.08 1.46 2.34
N PRO A 338 -25.21 0.79 2.67
CA PRO A 338 -26.43 0.93 1.89
C PRO A 338 -27.01 2.34 2.08
N CYS A 339 -27.68 2.85 1.05
CA CYS A 339 -28.34 4.14 1.08
C CYS A 339 -29.55 4.10 2.02
N THR A 340 -29.85 5.26 2.59
CA THR A 340 -31.02 5.54 3.44
C THR A 340 -32.27 5.85 2.61
N GLY A 341 -32.08 6.31 1.36
CA GLY A 341 -33.13 6.85 0.50
C GLY A 341 -33.38 8.35 0.70
N GLU A 342 -32.63 8.99 1.60
CA GLU A 342 -32.73 10.41 1.94
C GLU A 342 -31.46 11.19 1.56
N GLU A 343 -30.55 10.55 0.82
CA GLU A 343 -29.33 11.19 0.33
C GLU A 343 -29.66 12.40 -0.56
N SER A 344 -28.92 13.48 -0.36
CA SER A 344 -28.99 14.66 -1.23
C SER A 344 -28.55 14.30 -2.65
N LEU A 345 -29.36 14.68 -3.64
CA LEU A 345 -28.98 14.62 -5.07
C LEU A 345 -27.92 15.67 -5.43
N ASN A 346 -27.61 16.61 -4.53
CA ASN A 346 -26.62 17.69 -4.72
C ASN A 346 -26.80 18.48 -6.03
N GLY A 347 -28.05 18.68 -6.42
CA GLY A 347 -28.46 19.40 -7.63
C GLY A 347 -28.63 18.53 -8.86
N ALA A 348 -28.35 17.23 -8.79
CA ALA A 348 -28.66 16.31 -9.88
C ALA A 348 -30.18 16.16 -10.09
N ASP A 349 -30.57 15.94 -11.34
CA ASP A 349 -31.95 15.87 -11.80
C ASP A 349 -32.66 14.64 -11.18
N PRO A 350 -33.73 14.84 -10.37
CA PRO A 350 -34.46 13.76 -9.72
C PRO A 350 -35.16 12.80 -10.70
N ASP A 351 -35.35 13.19 -11.97
CA ASP A 351 -35.90 12.31 -13.00
C ASP A 351 -34.82 11.35 -13.56
N GLN A 352 -33.54 11.62 -13.30
CA GLN A 352 -32.41 10.87 -13.84
C GLN A 352 -31.70 10.00 -12.79
N VAL A 353 -31.69 10.42 -11.53
CA VAL A 353 -30.99 9.73 -10.46
C VAL A 353 -31.79 9.70 -9.17
N SER A 354 -31.75 8.58 -8.47
CA SER A 354 -32.38 8.40 -7.17
C SER A 354 -31.51 7.55 -6.23
N PHE A 355 -31.86 7.59 -4.95
CA PHE A 355 -31.30 6.73 -3.92
C PHE A 355 -32.41 5.88 -3.30
N GLU A 356 -32.18 4.58 -3.21
CA GLU A 356 -33.15 3.64 -2.67
C GLU A 356 -32.68 3.10 -1.32
N LYS A 357 -33.59 3.07 -0.35
CA LYS A 357 -33.31 2.56 0.99
C LYS A 357 -32.86 1.09 0.93
N GLY A 358 -31.68 0.80 1.47
CA GLY A 358 -31.08 -0.54 1.49
C GLY A 358 -30.26 -0.88 0.25
N VAL A 359 -30.23 -0.01 -0.77
CA VAL A 359 -29.48 -0.22 -2.02
C VAL A 359 -28.12 0.47 -1.93
N HIS A 360 -27.06 -0.19 -2.40
CA HIS A 360 -25.72 0.41 -2.44
C HIS A 360 -25.52 1.20 -3.73
N GLY A 361 -25.12 2.47 -3.61
CA GLY A 361 -24.88 3.34 -4.77
C GLY A 361 -26.13 4.02 -5.32
N ALA A 362 -25.90 4.99 -6.21
CA ALA A 362 -26.96 5.68 -6.94
C ALA A 362 -27.66 4.74 -7.93
N VAL A 363 -28.94 5.01 -8.21
CA VAL A 363 -29.77 4.33 -9.20
C VAL A 363 -30.09 5.30 -10.32
N PHE A 364 -29.73 4.96 -11.56
CA PHE A 364 -29.98 5.81 -12.73
C PHE A 364 -31.15 5.28 -13.57
N SER A 365 -31.99 6.19 -14.03
CA SER A 365 -33.26 5.89 -14.70
C SER A 365 -33.11 5.11 -16.00
N SER A 366 -31.98 5.26 -16.69
CA SER A 366 -31.66 4.55 -17.92
C SER A 366 -30.15 4.32 -18.10
N PRO A 367 -29.73 3.46 -19.06
CA PRO A 367 -28.33 3.34 -19.45
C PRO A 367 -27.71 4.69 -19.85
N GLU A 368 -28.44 5.52 -20.59
CA GLU A 368 -28.01 6.87 -20.99
C GLU A 368 -27.72 7.74 -19.77
N ALA A 369 -28.65 7.78 -18.80
CA ALA A 369 -28.47 8.55 -17.56
C ALA A 369 -27.25 8.08 -16.75
N GLY A 370 -27.05 6.77 -16.65
CA GLY A 370 -25.91 6.18 -15.95
C GLY A 370 -24.56 6.45 -16.60
N ILE A 371 -24.53 6.41 -17.94
CA ILE A 371 -23.33 6.76 -18.73
C ILE A 371 -23.06 8.26 -18.62
N GLU A 372 -24.10 9.10 -18.72
CA GLU A 372 -23.95 10.55 -18.60
C GLU A 372 -23.45 10.95 -17.21
N ALA A 373 -23.94 10.35 -16.12
CA ALA A 373 -23.38 10.55 -14.79
C ALA A 373 -21.90 10.13 -14.70
N HIS A 374 -21.53 9.00 -15.30
CA HIS A 374 -20.13 8.57 -15.35
C HIS A 374 -19.25 9.59 -16.08
N ILE A 375 -19.68 10.04 -17.26
CA ILE A 375 -18.97 11.04 -18.06
C ILE A 375 -18.90 12.39 -17.34
N GLN A 376 -19.97 12.84 -16.68
CA GLN A 376 -19.96 14.04 -15.85
C GLN A 376 -18.99 13.92 -14.67
N HIS A 377 -18.88 12.76 -14.05
CA HIS A 377 -17.93 12.56 -12.95
C HIS A 377 -16.49 12.68 -13.44
N LEU A 378 -16.16 12.05 -14.56
CA LEU A 378 -14.87 12.21 -15.24
C LEU A 378 -14.61 13.67 -15.66
N TYR A 379 -15.63 14.35 -16.20
CA TYR A 379 -15.57 15.76 -16.55
C TYR A 379 -15.26 16.66 -15.34
N ALA A 380 -15.86 16.36 -14.18
CA ALA A 380 -15.58 17.06 -12.93
C ALA A 380 -14.12 16.91 -12.50
N TYR A 381 -13.53 15.71 -12.60
CA TYR A 381 -12.12 15.49 -12.34
C TYR A 381 -11.21 16.23 -13.32
N ALA A 382 -11.60 16.28 -14.59
CA ALA A 382 -10.73 16.73 -15.66
C ALA A 382 -10.71 18.25 -15.87
N THR A 383 -11.80 18.95 -15.55
CA THR A 383 -11.94 20.39 -15.87
C THR A 383 -12.84 21.16 -14.89
N LYS A 384 -12.68 22.48 -14.89
CA LYS A 384 -13.52 23.45 -14.16
C LYS A 384 -14.65 24.04 -15.00
N ASN A 385 -14.74 23.70 -16.27
CA ASN A 385 -15.75 24.22 -17.20
C ASN A 385 -17.19 23.92 -16.73
N VAL A 386 -18.17 24.78 -17.02
CA VAL A 386 -19.57 24.40 -16.75
C VAL A 386 -19.98 23.21 -17.65
N LEU A 387 -21.08 22.52 -17.31
CA LEU A 387 -21.63 21.46 -18.17
C LEU A 387 -21.86 22.00 -19.60
N PRO A 388 -21.71 21.16 -20.65
CA PRO A 388 -22.01 21.56 -22.02
C PRO A 388 -23.44 22.11 -22.15
N GLU A 389 -23.65 22.97 -23.14
CA GLU A 389 -24.96 23.60 -23.37
C GLU A 389 -26.06 22.53 -23.57
N GLY A 390 -27.21 22.74 -22.91
CA GLY A 390 -28.36 21.83 -22.99
C GLY A 390 -28.27 20.58 -22.10
N LYS A 391 -27.14 20.36 -21.39
CA LYS A 391 -26.99 19.23 -20.48
C LYS A 391 -27.56 19.52 -19.09
N VAL A 392 -28.28 18.55 -18.54
CA VAL A 392 -28.73 18.53 -17.15
C VAL A 392 -27.71 17.82 -16.27
N LEU A 393 -27.64 18.18 -14.99
CA LEU A 393 -26.76 17.51 -14.05
C LEU A 393 -27.35 16.15 -13.67
N VAL A 394 -26.60 15.06 -13.86
CA VAL A 394 -27.02 13.68 -13.55
C VAL A 394 -26.14 13.06 -12.47
N ASP A 395 -24.86 13.46 -12.38
CA ASP A 395 -23.94 12.99 -11.33
C ASP A 395 -24.20 13.68 -9.98
N PRO A 396 -24.71 12.97 -8.95
CA PRO A 396 -24.96 13.55 -7.62
C PRO A 396 -23.65 13.85 -6.85
N ARG A 397 -22.48 13.52 -7.40
CA ARG A 397 -21.16 13.83 -6.82
C ARG A 397 -20.42 14.92 -7.57
N PHE A 398 -20.98 15.48 -8.64
CA PHE A 398 -20.30 16.43 -9.51
C PHE A 398 -19.76 17.65 -8.74
N SER A 399 -20.57 18.18 -7.83
CA SER A 399 -20.24 19.33 -6.97
C SER A 399 -19.34 18.98 -5.77
N LEU A 400 -19.14 17.69 -5.49
CA LEU A 400 -18.29 17.21 -4.40
C LEU A 400 -16.84 16.99 -4.83
N VAL A 401 -16.58 16.95 -6.14
CA VAL A 401 -15.23 16.86 -6.69
C VAL A 401 -14.57 18.25 -6.63
N ASP A 402 -13.32 18.32 -6.15
CA ASP A 402 -12.49 19.50 -6.37
C ASP A 402 -12.15 19.56 -7.87
N ARG A 403 -12.88 20.40 -8.60
CA ARG A 403 -12.99 20.27 -10.05
C ARG A 403 -11.68 20.58 -10.76
N GLY A 404 -11.32 19.76 -11.74
CA GLY A 404 -10.06 19.88 -12.49
C GLY A 404 -8.82 19.36 -11.75
N ILE A 405 -8.99 18.56 -10.69
CA ILE A 405 -7.89 18.04 -9.88
C ILE A 405 -7.15 16.84 -10.50
N SER A 406 -7.73 16.19 -11.51
CA SER A 406 -7.12 15.08 -12.24
C SER A 406 -7.35 15.18 -13.76
N PRO A 407 -6.66 16.08 -14.47
CA PRO A 407 -6.73 16.16 -15.94
C PRO A 407 -6.41 14.88 -16.72
N THR A 408 -5.54 14.01 -16.20
CA THR A 408 -5.09 12.78 -16.89
C THR A 408 -5.60 11.51 -16.22
N TRP A 409 -5.65 10.40 -16.99
CA TRP A 409 -6.10 9.12 -16.45
C TRP A 409 -5.23 8.65 -15.27
N LEU A 410 -3.90 8.78 -15.35
CA LEU A 410 -3.01 8.36 -14.26
C LEU A 410 -3.16 9.18 -12.98
N GLN A 411 -3.76 10.37 -13.07
CA GLN A 411 -4.12 11.20 -11.91
C GLN A 411 -5.43 10.77 -11.24
N LEU A 412 -6.17 9.80 -11.81
CA LEU A 412 -7.30 9.17 -11.12
C LEU A 412 -6.84 8.16 -10.05
N ASN A 413 -5.62 7.65 -10.13
CA ASN A 413 -5.05 6.81 -9.09
C ASN A 413 -5.08 7.53 -7.73
N ALA A 414 -5.31 6.79 -6.65
CA ALA A 414 -5.49 7.31 -5.30
C ALA A 414 -6.62 8.35 -5.10
N ARG A 415 -7.41 8.71 -6.13
CA ARG A 415 -8.56 9.63 -6.06
C ARG A 415 -9.87 8.96 -6.41
N TRP A 416 -9.91 8.28 -7.55
CA TRP A 416 -11.07 7.49 -7.97
C TRP A 416 -11.14 6.16 -7.21
N ALA A 417 -10.01 5.44 -7.16
CA ALA A 417 -9.86 4.20 -6.41
C ALA A 417 -8.72 4.35 -5.39
N VAL A 418 -8.95 3.93 -4.14
CA VAL A 418 -7.97 4.06 -3.04
C VAL A 418 -7.60 2.66 -2.50
N PRO A 419 -6.30 2.32 -2.38
CA PRO A 419 -5.13 3.12 -2.77
C PRO A 419 -4.94 3.22 -4.29
N GLY A 420 -5.48 2.27 -5.07
CA GLY A 420 -5.62 2.35 -6.54
C GLY A 420 -4.35 2.72 -7.32
N ILE A 421 -3.18 2.23 -6.89
CA ILE A 421 -1.86 2.64 -7.39
C ILE A 421 -1.73 2.45 -8.91
N THR A 422 -2.24 1.34 -9.43
CA THR A 422 -2.20 0.97 -10.87
C THR A 422 -3.59 0.96 -11.50
N TYR A 423 -4.56 1.67 -10.91
CA TYR A 423 -5.95 1.63 -11.33
C TYR A 423 -6.12 2.06 -12.79
N ALA A 424 -5.59 3.24 -13.13
CA ALA A 424 -5.63 3.81 -14.46
C ALA A 424 -4.75 3.02 -15.44
N GLN A 425 -3.58 2.56 -15.02
CA GLN A 425 -2.71 1.70 -15.84
C GLN A 425 -3.48 0.45 -16.26
N SER A 426 -4.19 -0.20 -15.33
CA SER A 426 -4.99 -1.36 -15.68
C SER A 426 -6.05 -1.01 -16.72
N ILE A 427 -6.80 0.09 -16.58
CA ILE A 427 -7.79 0.52 -17.60
C ILE A 427 -7.12 0.72 -18.97
N LEU A 428 -6.01 1.42 -19.00
CA LEU A 428 -5.31 1.76 -20.24
C LEU A 428 -4.69 0.52 -20.91
N TYR A 429 -4.00 -0.34 -20.17
CA TYR A 429 -3.20 -1.44 -20.70
C TYR A 429 -3.93 -2.78 -20.74
N ASP A 430 -4.75 -3.10 -19.73
CA ASP A 430 -5.41 -4.40 -19.64
C ASP A 430 -6.71 -4.47 -20.42
N TYR A 431 -7.29 -3.30 -20.74
CA TYR A 431 -8.58 -3.15 -21.42
C TYR A 431 -8.46 -2.31 -22.70
N TRP A 432 -8.30 -0.99 -22.58
CA TRP A 432 -8.37 -0.06 -23.72
C TRP A 432 -7.35 -0.39 -24.82
N ALA A 433 -6.07 -0.56 -24.48
CA ALA A 433 -5.03 -0.88 -25.44
C ALA A 433 -5.20 -2.25 -26.12
N LYS A 434 -5.95 -3.18 -25.51
CA LYS A 434 -6.20 -4.52 -26.08
C LYS A 434 -7.37 -4.55 -27.05
N ALA A 435 -8.15 -3.47 -27.14
CA ALA A 435 -9.30 -3.38 -28.02
C ALA A 435 -8.98 -2.77 -29.39
N PHE A 436 -7.71 -2.42 -29.62
CA PHE A 436 -7.22 -1.88 -30.88
C PHE A 436 -7.22 -2.87 -32.04
#